data_AF-X1AC85-F1
#
_entry.id   AF-X1AC85-F1
#
_cell.length_a   1.000
_cell.length_b   1.000
_cell.length_c   1.000
_cell.angle_alpha   90.00
_cell.angle_beta   90.00
_cell.angle_gamma   90.00
#
_symmetry.space_group_name_H-M   'P 1'
#
loop_
_entity.id
_entity.type
_entity.pdbx_description
1 polymer ?
#
loop_
_entity_poly.entity_id
_entity_poly.type
_entity_poly.pdbx_seq_one_letter_code
_entity_poly.pdbx_strand_id
1 'polypeptide(L)'
;YIDQLGVKRPLYPANNLTTDPYYTFIQDSESVPTQDNFGENLEGTSITEERWKKANTKLLNGEWYRDFDYYGYANPDLYSLNGPWNWGRLYGLDPTLSQVNGWFGIDEREGKFTFSSNLVDKLVVLEYISDGLAYDLDTKVPKMAEEAMYKSILYNIVSTRANQPEHLVQRYKKDRYAALRNAKIRLSNIKLQEFTQLMRGKSKWIKH
;
A
#
# COMPACT_ATOMS: atom_id res chain seq x y z
N TYR A 1 11.28 7.68 -6.38
CA TYR A 1 12.60 8.33 -6.35
C TYR A 1 12.87 9.01 -7.69
N ILE A 2 13.82 9.93 -7.74
CA ILE A 2 14.30 10.54 -8.99
C ILE A 2 15.50 9.73 -9.49
N ASP A 3 15.43 9.20 -10.70
CA ASP A 3 16.55 8.46 -11.29
C ASP A 3 17.67 9.40 -11.77
N GLN A 4 18.79 8.81 -12.21
CA GLN A 4 19.96 9.57 -12.70
C GLN A 4 19.63 10.45 -13.92
N LEU A 5 18.54 10.18 -14.64
CA LEU A 5 18.07 10.97 -15.77
C LEU A 5 17.06 12.04 -15.35
N GLY A 6 16.78 12.20 -14.05
CA GLY A 6 15.79 13.14 -13.54
C GLY A 6 14.34 12.65 -13.64
N VAL A 7 14.11 11.38 -14.02
CA VAL A 7 12.74 10.85 -14.19
C VAL A 7 12.18 10.41 -12.85
N LYS A 8 10.95 10.84 -12.56
CA LYS A 8 10.20 10.41 -11.39
C LYS A 8 9.74 8.96 -11.52
N ARG A 9 10.25 8.10 -10.63
CA ARG A 9 9.85 6.69 -10.49
C ARG A 9 8.96 6.51 -9.25
N PRO A 10 7.70 6.03 -9.39
CA PRO A 10 6.83 5.82 -8.24
C PRO A 10 7.32 4.65 -7.38
N LEU A 11 7.30 4.83 -6.06
CA LEU A 11 7.58 3.78 -5.08
C LEU A 11 6.27 3.08 -4.69
N TYR A 12 6.35 1.79 -4.40
CA TYR A 12 5.18 0.98 -4.05
C TYR A 12 5.11 0.70 -2.54
N PRO A 13 3.92 0.62 -1.93
CA PRO A 13 3.79 0.32 -0.51
C PRO A 13 4.23 -1.11 -0.21
N ALA A 14 4.92 -1.30 0.91
CA ALA A 14 5.35 -2.61 1.40
C ALA A 14 4.26 -3.36 2.19
N ASN A 15 3.08 -2.78 2.39
CA ASN A 15 2.02 -3.29 3.27
C ASN A 15 1.51 -4.70 2.90
N ASN A 16 1.64 -5.11 1.64
CA ASN A 16 1.30 -6.47 1.19
C ASN A 16 2.46 -7.47 1.33
N LEU A 17 3.67 -6.99 1.65
CA LEU A 17 4.90 -7.78 1.77
C LEU A 17 5.34 -7.98 3.21
N THR A 18 5.19 -6.93 4.03
CA THR A 18 5.53 -6.93 5.44
C THR A 18 4.49 -6.11 6.20
N THR A 19 4.46 -6.28 7.51
CA THR A 19 3.64 -5.50 8.42
C THR A 19 4.51 -4.98 9.54
N ASP A 20 4.23 -3.74 9.94
CA ASP A 20 4.84 -3.08 11.08
C ASP A 20 3.80 -3.14 12.21
N PRO A 21 3.89 -4.13 13.12
CA PRO A 21 2.89 -4.34 14.16
C PRO A 21 2.92 -3.19 15.17
N TYR A 22 1.74 -2.69 15.53
CA TYR A 22 1.63 -1.59 16.51
C TYR A 22 2.04 -2.03 17.92
N TYR A 23 1.78 -3.29 18.29
CA TYR A 23 2.17 -3.87 19.57
C TYR A 23 3.19 -4.99 19.33
N THR A 24 4.28 -4.99 20.10
CA THR A 24 5.39 -5.95 19.99
C THR A 24 5.58 -6.74 21.27
N PHE A 25 4.48 -7.28 21.81
CA PHE A 25 4.52 -8.00 23.08
C PHE A 25 5.48 -9.18 23.05
N ILE A 26 6.34 -9.25 24.06
CA ILE A 26 7.25 -10.39 24.27
C ILE A 26 6.43 -11.53 24.85
N GLN A 27 6.53 -12.71 24.24
CA GLN A 27 5.80 -13.90 24.64
C GLN A 27 6.72 -14.92 25.31
N ASP A 28 6.16 -15.69 26.25
CA ASP A 28 6.82 -16.86 26.81
C ASP A 28 6.70 -18.10 25.91
N SER A 29 7.18 -19.25 26.38
CA SER A 29 7.11 -20.52 25.64
C SER A 29 5.68 -21.03 25.40
N GLU A 30 4.70 -20.52 26.12
CA GLU A 30 3.27 -20.86 25.97
C GLU A 30 2.53 -19.81 25.11
N SER A 31 3.26 -18.89 24.49
CA SER A 31 2.73 -17.79 23.66
C SER A 31 1.89 -16.77 24.44
N VAL A 32 2.07 -16.69 25.76
CA VAL A 32 1.41 -15.70 26.62
C VAL A 32 2.30 -14.45 26.71
N PRO A 33 1.75 -13.23 26.55
CA PRO A 33 2.50 -11.99 26.78
C PRO A 33 3.09 -11.95 28.19
N THR A 34 4.41 -11.77 28.26
CA THR A 34 5.12 -11.57 29.52
C THR A 34 4.80 -10.19 30.08
N GLN A 35 4.58 -10.11 31.39
CA GLN A 35 4.22 -8.88 32.08
C GLN A 35 5.32 -8.43 33.03
N ASP A 36 5.37 -7.13 33.28
CA ASP A 36 6.19 -6.56 34.34
C ASP A 36 5.55 -6.75 35.73
N ASN A 37 6.23 -6.26 36.77
CA ASN A 37 5.73 -6.35 38.15
C ASN A 37 4.46 -5.51 38.41
N PHE A 38 4.03 -4.69 37.46
CA PHE A 38 2.83 -3.86 37.53
C PHE A 38 1.67 -4.40 36.67
N GLY A 39 1.89 -5.51 35.96
CA GLY A 39 0.88 -6.16 35.11
C GLY A 39 0.79 -5.57 33.70
N GLU A 40 1.72 -4.72 33.29
CA GLU A 40 1.80 -4.23 31.91
C GLU A 40 2.59 -5.22 31.04
N ASN A 41 2.14 -5.43 29.79
CA ASN A 41 2.82 -6.33 28.87
C ASN A 41 4.15 -5.72 28.42
N LEU A 42 5.22 -6.51 28.47
CA LEU A 42 6.53 -6.09 28.00
C LEU A 42 6.56 -6.02 26.47
N GLU A 43 7.04 -4.91 25.92
CA GLU A 43 7.24 -4.72 24.49
C GLU A 43 8.71 -4.91 24.10
N GLY A 44 8.94 -5.58 22.97
CA GLY A 44 10.26 -5.86 22.43
C GLY A 44 10.44 -5.31 21.01
N THR A 45 11.52 -5.73 20.35
CA THR A 45 11.73 -5.43 18.93
C THR A 45 10.86 -6.33 18.05
N SER A 46 10.20 -5.74 17.04
CA SER A 46 9.41 -6.52 16.10
C SER A 46 10.28 -7.50 15.29
N ILE A 47 9.95 -8.79 15.38
CA ILE A 47 10.60 -9.84 14.58
C ILE A 47 10.33 -9.63 13.08
N THR A 48 9.15 -9.09 12.71
CA THR A 48 8.83 -8.82 11.30
C THR A 48 9.74 -7.73 10.74
N GLU A 49 9.91 -6.63 11.48
CA GLU A 49 10.82 -5.54 11.09
C GLU A 49 12.28 -6.00 11.05
N GLU A 50 12.73 -6.80 12.02
CA GLU A 50 14.11 -7.30 12.05
C GLU A 50 14.42 -8.17 10.82
N ARG A 51 13.50 -9.07 10.47
CA ARG A 51 13.63 -9.92 9.27
C ARG A 51 13.56 -9.09 7.99
N TRP A 52 12.65 -8.12 7.93
CA TRP A 52 12.51 -7.25 6.77
C TRP A 52 13.75 -6.40 6.51
N LYS A 53 14.40 -5.88 7.57
CA LYS A 53 15.68 -5.15 7.47
C LYS A 53 16.80 -5.99 6.85
N LYS A 54 16.81 -7.30 7.10
CA LYS A 54 17.80 -8.26 6.57
C LYS A 54 17.38 -8.88 5.23
N ALA A 55 16.17 -8.59 4.74
CA ALA A 55 15.62 -9.26 3.57
C ALA A 55 16.34 -8.83 2.27
N ASN A 56 16.64 -9.81 1.43
CA ASN A 56 17.14 -9.55 0.08
C ASN A 56 15.97 -9.34 -0.88
N THR A 57 15.71 -8.08 -1.23
CA THR A 57 14.59 -7.68 -2.10
C THR A 57 14.67 -8.27 -3.51
N LYS A 58 15.86 -8.68 -3.98
CA LYS A 58 16.04 -9.34 -5.29
C LYS A 58 15.32 -10.68 -5.40
N LEU A 59 15.11 -11.35 -4.27
CA LEU A 59 14.35 -12.61 -4.21
C LEU A 59 12.86 -12.39 -4.47
N LEU A 60 12.35 -11.21 -4.09
CA LEU A 60 10.93 -10.85 -4.21
C LEU A 60 10.57 -10.37 -5.62
N ASN A 61 11.34 -9.45 -6.20
CA ASN A 61 11.05 -8.91 -7.54
C ASN A 61 11.47 -9.84 -8.69
N GLY A 62 12.22 -10.90 -8.42
CA GLY A 62 12.73 -11.80 -9.45
C GLY A 62 13.92 -11.25 -10.22
N GLU A 63 14.58 -10.17 -9.77
CA GLU A 63 15.82 -9.68 -10.37
C GLU A 63 16.95 -10.72 -10.30
N TRP A 64 16.90 -11.64 -9.34
CA TRP A 64 17.82 -12.79 -9.29
C TRP A 64 17.83 -13.62 -10.59
N TYR A 65 16.70 -13.67 -11.31
CA TYR A 65 16.57 -14.40 -12.57
C TYR A 65 17.40 -13.76 -13.69
N ARG A 66 17.59 -12.43 -13.64
CA ARG A 66 18.38 -11.70 -14.64
C ARG A 66 19.87 -12.09 -14.58
N ASP A 67 20.36 -12.37 -13.38
CA ASP A 67 21.72 -12.87 -13.17
C ASP A 67 21.81 -14.35 -13.57
N PHE A 68 20.75 -15.15 -13.34
CA PHE A 68 20.69 -16.56 -13.73
C PHE A 68 20.62 -16.77 -15.24
N ASP A 69 19.82 -16.01 -16.00
CA ASP A 69 19.82 -16.07 -17.47
C ASP A 69 21.22 -15.78 -18.03
N TYR A 70 21.92 -14.79 -17.48
CA TYR A 70 23.29 -14.47 -17.87
C TYR A 70 24.29 -15.63 -17.64
N TYR A 71 24.14 -16.38 -16.55
CA TYR A 71 24.96 -17.58 -16.27
C TYR A 71 24.46 -18.87 -16.96
N GLY A 72 23.16 -18.98 -17.23
CA GLY A 72 22.53 -20.12 -17.88
C GLY A 72 22.78 -20.18 -19.39
N TYR A 73 22.91 -19.02 -20.05
CA TYR A 73 23.36 -18.95 -21.45
C TYR A 73 24.88 -19.10 -21.61
N ALA A 74 25.67 -18.86 -20.55
CA ALA A 74 27.12 -18.94 -20.58
C ALA A 74 27.69 -20.35 -20.29
N ASN A 75 26.86 -21.32 -19.88
CA ASN A 75 27.29 -22.69 -19.58
C ASN A 75 26.54 -23.71 -20.44
N PRO A 76 27.11 -24.17 -21.57
CA PRO A 76 26.50 -25.21 -22.40
C PRO A 76 26.38 -26.58 -21.70
N ASP A 77 27.02 -26.80 -20.55
CA ASP A 77 26.91 -28.04 -19.76
C ASP A 77 25.76 -28.02 -18.73
N LEU A 78 25.01 -26.91 -18.64
CA LEU A 78 23.89 -26.76 -17.71
C LEU A 78 22.57 -27.36 -18.23
N TYR A 79 22.63 -28.28 -19.21
CA TYR A 79 21.47 -29.04 -19.68
C TYR A 79 20.77 -29.86 -18.58
N SER A 80 21.46 -30.15 -17.47
CA SER A 80 20.91 -30.86 -16.30
C SER A 80 20.19 -29.96 -15.29
N LEU A 81 20.20 -28.63 -15.45
CA LEU A 81 19.42 -27.70 -14.62
C LEU A 81 18.06 -27.34 -15.23
N ASN A 82 17.68 -27.99 -16.33
CA ASN A 82 16.28 -28.03 -16.82
C ASN A 82 15.44 -29.00 -15.98
N GLY A 83 15.33 -28.72 -14.68
CA GLY A 83 14.37 -29.35 -13.77
C GLY A 83 13.27 -28.35 -13.40
N PRO A 84 12.04 -28.80 -13.09
CA PRO A 84 10.89 -27.95 -12.79
C PRO A 84 11.05 -27.29 -11.41
N TRP A 85 11.99 -26.37 -11.26
CA TRP A 85 12.15 -25.51 -10.06
C TRP A 85 11.16 -24.36 -10.07
N ASN A 86 9.92 -24.73 -10.41
CA ASN A 86 8.86 -23.83 -10.78
C ASN A 86 7.69 -23.97 -9.81
N TRP A 87 7.96 -23.72 -8.54
CA TRP A 87 6.89 -23.55 -7.56
C TRP A 87 6.36 -22.12 -7.67
N GLY A 88 5.56 -21.88 -8.73
CA GLY A 88 4.67 -20.72 -8.85
C GLY A 88 4.85 -19.79 -10.05
N ARG A 89 5.77 -20.03 -11.00
CA ARG A 89 6.13 -19.06 -12.06
C ARG A 89 6.04 -19.58 -13.50
N LEU A 90 5.37 -20.71 -13.77
CA LEU A 90 5.20 -21.30 -15.12
C LEU A 90 4.57 -20.33 -16.11
N TYR A 91 3.82 -19.35 -15.62
CA TYR A 91 3.10 -18.37 -16.44
C TYR A 91 3.66 -16.94 -16.34
N GLY A 92 4.90 -16.79 -15.85
CA GLY A 92 5.60 -15.51 -15.77
C GLY A 92 5.78 -14.97 -14.35
N LEU A 93 6.45 -13.83 -14.27
CA LEU A 93 6.70 -13.12 -13.02
C LEU A 93 5.42 -12.46 -12.48
N ASP A 94 5.28 -12.40 -11.15
CA ASP A 94 4.19 -11.66 -10.52
C ASP A 94 4.38 -10.16 -10.81
N PRO A 95 3.46 -9.54 -11.58
CA PRO A 95 3.61 -8.16 -11.98
C PRO A 95 3.63 -7.19 -10.79
N THR A 96 3.02 -7.54 -9.65
CA THR A 96 2.96 -6.71 -8.44
C THR A 96 4.30 -6.62 -7.71
N LEU A 97 5.10 -7.69 -7.79
CA LEU A 97 6.40 -7.75 -7.13
C LEU A 97 7.54 -7.44 -8.09
N SER A 98 7.38 -7.75 -9.38
CA SER A 98 8.40 -7.56 -10.40
C SER A 98 8.46 -6.12 -10.90
N GLN A 99 9.10 -5.29 -10.07
CA GLN A 99 9.38 -3.89 -10.29
C GLN A 99 10.77 -3.53 -9.72
N VAL A 100 11.44 -2.57 -10.37
CA VAL A 100 12.80 -2.09 -10.02
C VAL A 100 12.78 -0.79 -9.22
N ASN A 101 11.59 -0.20 -9.06
CA ASN A 101 11.38 1.10 -8.46
C ASN A 101 11.56 1.09 -6.93
N GLY A 102 11.45 -0.05 -6.25
CA GLY A 102 11.56 -0.18 -4.80
C GLY A 102 10.24 -0.02 -4.05
N TRP A 103 10.29 -0.21 -2.74
CA TRP A 103 9.17 -0.16 -1.82
C TRP A 103 9.42 0.81 -0.68
N PHE A 104 8.33 1.30 -0.08
CA PHE A 104 8.35 2.08 1.14
C PHE A 104 7.38 1.50 2.17
N GLY A 105 7.72 1.61 3.45
CA GLY A 105 6.85 1.33 4.59
C GLY A 105 6.71 2.56 5.47
N ILE A 106 5.62 2.59 6.23
CA ILE A 106 5.35 3.64 7.22
C ILE A 106 5.12 2.93 8.54
N ASP A 107 6.06 3.12 9.46
CA ASP A 107 5.93 2.67 10.82
C ASP A 107 5.21 3.77 11.62
N GLU A 108 3.92 3.54 11.90
CA GLU A 108 3.08 4.46 12.67
C GLU A 108 3.43 4.46 14.17
N ARG A 109 4.05 3.39 14.68
CA ARG A 109 4.47 3.27 16.08
C ARG A 109 5.68 4.16 16.34
N GLU A 110 6.68 4.13 15.46
CA GLU A 110 7.90 4.94 15.60
C GLU A 110 7.87 6.27 14.83
N GLY A 111 6.86 6.48 13.98
CA GLY A 111 6.76 7.65 13.11
C GLY A 111 7.85 7.70 12.03
N LYS A 112 8.31 6.54 11.55
CA LYS A 112 9.46 6.42 10.63
C LYS A 112 9.04 5.91 9.27
N PHE A 113 9.74 6.37 8.24
CA PHE A 113 9.67 5.78 6.91
C PHE A 113 10.75 4.72 6.73
N THR A 114 10.37 3.57 6.20
CA THR A 114 11.29 2.52 5.79
C THR A 114 11.35 2.47 4.27
N PHE A 115 12.54 2.21 3.72
CA PHE A 115 12.76 2.11 2.28
C PHE A 115 13.49 0.82 1.96
N SER A 116 13.20 0.23 0.81
CA SER A 116 13.92 -0.94 0.33
C SER A 116 15.37 -0.61 -0.02
N SER A 117 16.26 -1.60 0.12
CA SER A 117 17.71 -1.44 -0.04
C SER A 117 18.14 -0.94 -1.42
N ASN A 118 17.36 -1.16 -2.47
CA ASN A 118 17.63 -0.64 -3.82
C ASN A 118 17.45 0.89 -3.96
N LEU A 119 17.03 1.57 -2.90
CA LEU A 119 16.90 3.03 -2.81
C LEU A 119 18.06 3.72 -2.07
N VAL A 120 19.05 2.95 -1.61
CA VAL A 120 20.29 3.52 -1.05
C VAL A 120 20.93 4.47 -2.06
N ASP A 121 21.37 5.63 -1.58
CA ASP A 121 21.96 6.72 -2.36
C ASP A 121 21.06 7.32 -3.46
N LYS A 122 19.75 7.04 -3.42
CA LYS A 122 18.77 7.64 -4.35
C LYS A 122 18.02 8.80 -3.72
N LEU A 123 17.75 9.83 -4.52
CA LEU A 123 16.93 10.96 -4.09
C LEU A 123 15.45 10.53 -4.01
N VAL A 124 14.93 10.43 -2.79
CA VAL A 124 13.51 10.17 -2.53
C VAL A 124 12.79 11.50 -2.30
N VAL A 125 11.70 11.71 -3.02
CA VAL A 125 10.81 12.87 -2.86
C VAL A 125 9.52 12.38 -2.22
N LEU A 126 9.18 12.94 -1.07
CA LEU A 126 7.94 12.65 -0.35
C LEU A 126 6.91 13.72 -0.67
N GLU A 127 5.82 13.31 -1.30
CA GLU A 127 4.65 14.14 -1.57
C GLU A 127 3.55 13.70 -0.61
N TYR A 128 3.07 14.62 0.21
CA TYR A 128 1.98 14.36 1.15
C TYR A 128 0.87 15.39 0.96
N ILE A 129 -0.37 14.95 1.21
CA ILE A 129 -1.53 15.82 1.29
C ILE A 129 -1.85 15.96 2.77
N SER A 130 -1.67 17.17 3.30
CA SER A 130 -2.12 17.51 4.65
C SER A 130 -3.51 18.14 4.58
N ASP A 131 -4.38 17.73 5.49
CA ASP A 131 -5.70 18.33 5.66
C ASP A 131 -5.62 19.72 6.34
N GLY A 132 -4.47 20.07 6.92
CA GLY A 132 -4.27 21.38 7.56
C GLY A 132 -5.21 21.67 8.73
N LEU A 133 -5.88 20.65 9.28
CA LEU A 133 -6.79 20.71 10.45
C LEU A 133 -6.04 20.91 11.77
N ALA A 134 -5.06 21.83 11.77
CA ALA A 134 -4.22 22.18 12.90
C ALA A 134 -4.69 23.46 13.61
N TYR A 135 -6.00 23.72 13.63
CA TYR A 135 -6.56 24.88 14.32
C TYR A 135 -7.54 24.47 15.42
N ASP A 136 -7.44 25.23 16.51
CA ASP A 136 -8.07 25.18 17.84
C ASP A 136 -9.62 25.17 17.87
N LEU A 137 -10.27 24.87 16.75
CA LEU A 137 -11.72 24.90 16.56
C LEU A 137 -12.21 23.56 16.00
N ASP A 138 -12.19 22.57 16.88
CA ASP A 138 -13.04 21.38 17.10
C ASP A 138 -13.77 20.66 15.95
N THR A 139 -13.45 20.94 14.68
CA THR A 139 -14.14 20.33 13.53
C THR A 139 -13.20 19.33 12.87
N LYS A 140 -13.23 18.09 13.36
CA LYS A 140 -12.42 16.94 12.91
C LYS A 140 -12.94 16.29 11.61
N VAL A 141 -13.58 17.04 10.72
CA VAL A 141 -14.12 16.47 9.47
C VAL A 141 -13.07 16.59 8.37
N PRO A 142 -12.68 15.48 7.72
CA PRO A 142 -11.70 15.55 6.64
C PRO A 142 -12.20 16.45 5.50
N LYS A 143 -11.35 17.35 4.99
CA LYS A 143 -11.74 18.28 3.90
C LYS A 143 -12.19 17.56 2.63
N MET A 144 -11.68 16.35 2.40
CA MET A 144 -12.10 15.50 1.28
C MET A 144 -13.57 15.03 1.37
N ALA A 145 -14.15 15.02 2.57
CA ALA A 145 -15.50 14.56 2.86
C ALA A 145 -16.48 15.70 3.18
N GLU A 146 -16.00 16.91 3.42
CA GLU A 146 -16.79 18.08 3.80
C GLU A 146 -17.96 18.35 2.83
N GLU A 147 -17.70 18.35 1.52
CA GLU A 147 -18.73 18.56 0.49
C GLU A 147 -19.84 17.50 0.57
N ALA A 148 -19.47 16.24 0.82
CA ALA A 148 -20.42 15.14 0.95
C ALA A 148 -21.26 15.28 2.23
N MET A 149 -20.65 15.77 3.32
CA MET A 149 -21.35 16.07 4.56
C MET A 149 -22.40 17.15 4.35
N TYR A 150 -22.03 18.31 3.78
CA TYR A 150 -22.99 19.40 3.53
C TYR A 150 -24.13 18.97 2.62
N LYS A 151 -23.86 18.25 1.53
CA LYS A 151 -24.89 17.73 0.64
C LYS A 151 -25.80 16.70 1.32
N SER A 152 -25.26 15.92 2.25
CA SER A 152 -26.05 14.97 3.05
C SER A 152 -26.99 15.68 4.01
N ILE A 153 -26.49 16.66 4.75
CA ILE A 153 -27.28 17.49 5.67
C ILE A 153 -28.39 18.20 4.90
N LEU A 154 -28.04 18.84 3.78
CA LEU A 154 -29.00 19.56 2.94
C LEU A 154 -30.12 18.65 2.42
N TYR A 155 -29.79 17.47 1.90
CA TYR A 155 -30.80 16.50 1.48
C TYR A 155 -31.71 16.09 2.64
N ASN A 156 -31.14 15.78 3.81
CA ASN A 156 -31.93 15.35 4.96
C ASN A 156 -32.91 16.45 5.40
N ILE A 157 -32.46 17.70 5.53
CA ILE A 157 -33.31 18.85 5.86
C ILE A 157 -34.44 19.04 4.85
N VAL A 158 -34.11 19.01 3.56
CA VAL A 158 -35.09 19.26 2.49
C VAL A 158 -36.08 18.10 2.35
N SER A 159 -35.65 16.87 2.59
CA SER A 159 -36.51 15.68 2.53
C SER A 159 -37.55 15.64 3.64
N THR A 160 -37.26 16.21 4.80
CA THR A 160 -38.18 16.27 5.96
C THR A 160 -39.03 17.53 5.99
N ARG A 161 -38.68 18.55 5.21
CA ARG A 161 -39.38 19.85 5.21
C ARG A 161 -40.67 19.75 4.38
N ALA A 162 -41.77 20.27 4.94
CA ALA A 162 -43.04 20.38 4.22
C ALA A 162 -42.97 21.35 3.03
N ASN A 163 -43.87 21.20 2.06
CA ASN A 163 -44.00 22.06 0.87
C ASN A 163 -42.74 22.14 -0.01
N GLN A 164 -41.93 21.08 -0.06
CA GLN A 164 -40.80 20.99 -0.99
C GLN A 164 -41.19 20.22 -2.25
N PRO A 165 -40.87 20.73 -3.46
CA PRO A 165 -41.13 20.00 -4.69
C PRO A 165 -40.35 18.68 -4.74
N GLU A 166 -41.02 17.60 -5.14
CA GLU A 166 -40.39 16.26 -5.17
C GLU A 166 -39.16 16.20 -6.08
N HIS A 167 -39.20 16.87 -7.24
CA HIS A 167 -38.07 16.89 -8.19
C HIS A 167 -36.80 17.48 -7.56
N LEU A 168 -36.94 18.44 -6.65
CA LEU A 168 -35.84 19.08 -5.94
C LEU A 168 -35.26 18.14 -4.87
N VAL A 169 -36.10 17.42 -4.14
CA VAL A 169 -35.68 16.35 -3.22
C VAL A 169 -34.91 15.25 -3.97
N GLN A 170 -35.42 14.80 -5.11
CA GLN A 170 -34.78 13.76 -5.93
C GLN A 170 -33.44 14.23 -6.51
N ARG A 171 -33.32 15.50 -6.90
CA ARG A 171 -32.04 16.09 -7.34
C ARG A 171 -31.01 16.05 -6.20
N TYR A 172 -31.36 16.53 -5.01
CA TYR A 172 -30.44 16.51 -3.88
C TYR A 172 -30.07 15.11 -3.42
N LYS A 173 -30.97 14.12 -3.58
CA LYS A 173 -30.64 12.70 -3.36
C LYS A 173 -29.50 12.24 -4.26
N LYS A 174 -29.55 12.59 -5.56
CA LYS A 174 -28.51 12.27 -6.55
C LYS A 174 -27.21 13.02 -6.26
N ASP A 175 -27.29 14.31 -5.94
CA ASP A 175 -26.12 15.14 -5.62
C ASP A 175 -25.39 14.62 -4.38
N ARG A 176 -26.14 14.25 -3.33
CA ARG A 176 -25.60 13.59 -2.13
C ARG A 176 -24.90 12.29 -2.48
N TYR A 177 -25.53 11.43 -3.27
CA TYR A 177 -24.95 10.14 -3.66
C TYR A 177 -23.64 10.29 -4.44
N ALA A 178 -23.61 11.20 -5.41
CA ALA A 178 -22.42 11.49 -6.20
C ALA A 178 -21.28 12.04 -5.33
N ALA A 179 -21.58 13.01 -4.45
CA ALA A 179 -20.58 13.59 -3.55
C ALA A 179 -20.05 12.56 -2.55
N LEU A 180 -20.91 11.71 -2.00
CA LEU A 180 -20.52 10.62 -1.09
C LEU A 180 -19.61 9.61 -1.80
N ARG A 181 -19.92 9.23 -3.05
CA ARG A 181 -19.06 8.36 -3.85
C ARG A 181 -17.69 8.98 -4.11
N ASN A 182 -17.65 10.27 -4.44
CA ASN A 182 -16.39 10.99 -4.66
C ASN A 182 -15.56 11.09 -3.37
N ALA A 183 -16.19 11.41 -2.24
CA ALA A 183 -15.53 11.45 -0.95
C ALA A 183 -14.95 10.08 -0.56
N LYS A 184 -15.70 8.99 -0.79
CA LYS A 184 -15.20 7.61 -0.58
C LYS A 184 -13.96 7.32 -1.41
N ILE A 185 -13.98 7.64 -2.70
CA ILE A 185 -12.84 7.42 -3.61
C ILE A 185 -11.60 8.20 -3.15
N ARG A 186 -11.80 9.46 -2.72
CA ARG A 186 -10.73 10.32 -2.21
C ARG A 186 -10.13 9.77 -0.90
N LEU A 187 -10.99 9.31 0.02
CA LEU A 187 -10.56 8.75 1.31
C LEU A 187 -9.93 7.36 1.18
N SER A 188 -10.32 6.55 0.21
CA SER A 188 -9.85 5.16 0.06
C SER A 188 -8.39 5.03 -0.42
N ASN A 189 -7.64 6.12 -0.56
CA ASN A 189 -6.23 6.15 -1.00
C ASN A 189 -5.95 5.26 -2.24
N ILE A 190 -6.85 5.28 -3.22
CA ILE A 190 -6.73 4.44 -4.41
C ILE A 190 -5.72 5.08 -5.37
N LYS A 191 -4.56 4.44 -5.55
CA LYS A 191 -3.55 4.88 -6.52
C LYS A 191 -3.67 4.08 -7.82
N LEU A 192 -3.94 4.78 -8.92
CA LEU A 192 -4.10 4.16 -10.24
C LEU A 192 -2.85 3.36 -10.66
N GLN A 193 -1.66 3.81 -10.27
CA GLN A 193 -0.39 3.14 -10.57
C GLN A 193 -0.24 1.77 -9.90
N GLU A 194 -0.83 1.57 -8.72
CA GLU A 194 -0.85 0.28 -8.03
C GLU A 194 -1.84 -0.66 -8.74
N PHE A 195 -3.00 -0.14 -9.13
CA PHE A 195 -4.00 -0.89 -9.90
C PHE A 195 -3.50 -1.35 -11.27
N THR A 196 -2.81 -0.47 -12.01
CA THR A 196 -2.26 -0.84 -13.34
C THR A 196 -1.20 -1.92 -13.22
N GLN A 197 -0.43 -1.94 -12.12
CA GLN A 197 0.53 -3.00 -11.86
C GLN A 197 -0.15 -4.35 -11.60
N LEU A 198 -1.21 -4.38 -10.80
CA LEU A 198 -1.98 -5.59 -10.54
C LEU A 198 -2.69 -6.14 -11.78
N MET A 199 -3.17 -5.25 -12.64
CA MET A 199 -3.86 -5.62 -13.88
C MET A 199 -2.92 -6.00 -15.02
N ARG A 200 -1.61 -5.73 -14.91
CA ARG A 200 -0.62 -6.03 -15.95
C ARG A 200 -0.55 -7.54 -16.20
N GLY A 201 -0.78 -7.95 -17.46
CA GLY A 201 -0.72 -9.36 -17.86
C GLY A 201 -1.99 -10.17 -17.59
N LYS A 202 -2.98 -9.62 -16.86
CA LYS A 202 -4.26 -10.31 -16.60
C LYS A 202 -5.17 -10.42 -17.83
N SER A 203 -4.96 -9.57 -18.85
CA SER A 203 -5.72 -9.61 -20.12
C SER A 203 -5.11 -10.55 -21.17
N LYS A 204 -4.01 -11.25 -20.87
CA LYS A 204 -3.36 -12.14 -21.84
C LYS A 204 -4.23 -13.37 -22.08
N TRP A 205 -4.75 -13.51 -23.30
CA TRP A 205 -5.40 -14.75 -23.72
C TRP A 205 -4.37 -15.87 -23.73
N ILE A 206 -4.55 -16.86 -22.86
CA ILE A 206 -3.80 -18.12 -22.92
C ILE A 206 -4.39 -18.87 -24.11
N LYS A 207 -3.68 -18.87 -25.24
CA LYS A 207 -4.02 -19.76 -26.35
C LYS A 207 -3.57 -21.17 -25.94
N HIS A 208 -4.51 -22.11 -25.89
CA HIS A 208 -4.26 -23.53 -25.77
C HIS A 208 -3.91 -24.12 -27.14
#